data_AF-A0A9X0B2J4-F1
#
_entry.id   AF-A0A9X0B2J4-F1
#
_cell.length_a   1.000
_cell.length_b   1.000
_cell.length_c   1.000
_cell.angle_alpha   90.00
_cell.angle_beta   90.00
_cell.angle_gamma   90.00
#
_symmetry.space_group_name_H-M   'P 1'
#
loop_
_entity.id
_entity.type
_entity.pdbx_description
1 polymer ?
#
loop_
_entity_poly.entity_id
_entity_poly.type
_entity_poly.pdbx_seq_one_letter_code
_entity_poly.pdbx_strand_id
1 'polypeptide(L)'
;MEVADQFFNEKRVQNDNGARSYGWFMSQIDCLFCSDIFKSKQALHHILTYYEQADAELRFGLDIFLQSNWARKSALAHWKLFPDFDQVVDSQECLQSEHAHPDVASCCVHESPRAFHFLVRQGIIRSCYYSRFGHSLFLLAFQKNALETIGYMICTMSPLHLLAPASVAEMWDGRSILQLAATNSVVFGICWEKVDQMPLDLGEILQEREIRSICRFASMGLASRLYHRGIDLADVVKKDSSLWLEMIRYHLEPTGF
;
A
#
# COMPACT_ATOMS: atom_id res chain seq x y z
N MET A 1 -21.86 11.81 4.85
CA MET A 1 -22.90 12.59 4.16
C MET A 1 -23.36 13.72 5.07
N GLU A 2 -23.78 13.43 6.31
CA GLU A 2 -24.33 14.44 7.25
C GLU A 2 -23.35 15.50 7.76
N VAL A 3 -22.07 15.20 7.97
CA VAL A 3 -21.08 16.21 8.46
C VAL A 3 -20.72 17.23 7.37
N ALA A 4 -20.71 16.79 6.12
CA ALA A 4 -20.63 17.66 4.95
C ALA A 4 -21.87 18.56 4.93
N ASP A 5 -23.07 17.96 4.94
CA ASP A 5 -24.33 18.71 4.82
C ASP A 5 -24.57 19.72 5.96
N GLN A 6 -24.10 19.44 7.19
CA GLN A 6 -24.16 20.39 8.31
C GLN A 6 -23.19 21.57 8.14
N PHE A 7 -21.93 21.33 7.76
CA PHE A 7 -20.98 22.40 7.47
C PHE A 7 -21.45 23.27 6.28
N PHE A 8 -22.13 22.65 5.31
CA PHE A 8 -22.67 23.31 4.13
C PHE A 8 -23.96 24.09 4.37
N ASN A 9 -24.79 23.70 5.35
CA ASN A 9 -25.98 24.48 5.73
C ASN A 9 -25.63 25.70 6.58
N GLU A 10 -24.63 25.61 7.47
CA GLU A 10 -24.20 26.76 8.29
C GLU A 10 -23.54 27.87 7.45
N LYS A 11 -22.79 27.51 6.39
CA LYS A 11 -22.20 28.47 5.45
C LYS A 11 -23.20 29.08 4.45
N ARG A 12 -24.36 28.44 4.24
CA ARG A 12 -25.41 28.89 3.32
C ARG A 12 -26.17 30.12 3.83
N VAL A 13 -26.22 30.30 5.16
CA VAL A 13 -26.99 31.37 5.82
C VAL A 13 -26.16 32.66 5.99
N GLN A 14 -24.84 32.63 5.75
CA GLN A 14 -23.94 33.76 6.06
C GLN A 14 -23.46 34.61 4.88
N ASN A 15 -23.91 34.41 3.63
CA ASN A 15 -23.28 35.12 2.51
C ASN A 15 -24.22 35.51 1.36
N ASP A 16 -25.10 36.49 1.62
CA ASP A 16 -25.94 37.11 0.58
C ASP A 16 -25.20 38.11 -0.34
N ASN A 17 -23.87 38.27 -0.21
CA ASN A 17 -23.08 39.12 -1.12
C ASN A 17 -21.82 38.44 -1.71
N GLY A 18 -21.72 37.11 -1.61
CA GLY A 18 -20.54 36.35 -2.03
C GLY A 18 -20.83 35.18 -2.97
N ALA A 19 -21.98 35.17 -3.65
CA ALA A 19 -22.43 34.08 -4.51
C ALA A 19 -21.70 33.99 -5.87
N ARG A 20 -20.36 34.07 -5.88
CA ARG A 20 -19.56 33.33 -6.87
C ARG A 20 -19.55 31.86 -6.46
N SER A 21 -20.71 31.29 -6.74
CA SER A 21 -21.24 29.96 -6.50
C SER A 21 -20.21 28.83 -6.36
N TYR A 22 -20.30 28.08 -5.26
CA TYR A 22 -19.75 26.73 -5.11
C TYR A 22 -20.11 25.80 -6.28
N GLY A 23 -21.24 26.01 -6.95
CA GLY A 23 -21.60 25.31 -8.19
C GLY A 23 -20.71 25.67 -9.38
N TRP A 24 -20.13 26.88 -9.43
CA TRP A 24 -19.08 27.25 -10.40
C TRP A 24 -17.75 26.57 -10.05
N PHE A 25 -17.40 26.49 -8.76
CA PHE A 25 -16.19 25.78 -8.29
C PHE A 25 -16.26 24.27 -8.59
N MET A 26 -17.37 23.61 -8.25
CA MET A 26 -17.61 22.21 -8.58
C MET A 26 -17.72 22.00 -10.08
N SER A 27 -18.32 22.92 -10.84
CA SER A 27 -18.32 22.87 -12.31
C SER A 27 -16.90 22.97 -12.91
N GLN A 28 -16.00 23.74 -12.32
CA GLN A 28 -14.60 23.77 -12.76
C GLN A 28 -13.85 22.50 -12.38
N ILE A 29 -14.06 21.96 -11.18
CA ILE A 29 -13.49 20.67 -10.78
C ILE A 29 -14.03 19.54 -11.67
N ASP A 30 -15.33 19.52 -11.96
CA ASP A 30 -15.95 18.52 -12.80
C ASP A 30 -15.45 18.59 -14.25
N CYS A 31 -15.32 19.80 -14.83
CA CYS A 31 -14.80 19.98 -16.19
C CYS A 31 -13.30 19.68 -16.34
N LEU A 32 -12.48 19.95 -15.32
CA LEU A 32 -11.02 19.75 -15.39
C LEU A 32 -10.58 18.35 -14.91
N PHE A 33 -11.31 17.71 -13.99
CA PHE A 33 -10.78 16.57 -13.22
C PHE A 33 -11.62 15.29 -13.30
N CYS A 34 -12.91 15.33 -13.66
CA CYS A 34 -13.78 14.15 -13.57
C CYS A 34 -13.50 13.03 -14.59
N SER A 35 -12.60 13.21 -15.55
CA SER A 35 -12.22 12.10 -16.43
C SER A 35 -10.73 11.87 -16.57
N ASP A 36 -9.88 12.89 -16.48
CA ASP A 36 -8.52 12.75 -17.00
C ASP A 36 -7.52 12.25 -15.96
N ILE A 37 -7.71 12.55 -14.66
CA ILE A 37 -6.80 12.11 -13.59
C ILE A 37 -6.61 10.58 -13.58
N PHE A 38 -7.68 9.84 -13.87
CA PHE A 38 -7.68 8.39 -13.87
C PHE A 38 -7.27 7.79 -15.22
N LYS A 39 -7.10 8.59 -16.28
CA LYS A 39 -6.75 8.09 -17.61
C LYS A 39 -5.26 7.96 -17.84
N SER A 40 -4.43 8.79 -17.23
CA SER A 40 -2.98 8.76 -17.50
C SER A 40 -2.12 9.31 -16.37
N LYS A 41 -0.86 8.85 -16.34
CA LYS A 41 0.19 9.39 -15.47
C LYS A 41 0.42 10.89 -15.69
N GLN A 42 0.34 11.36 -16.95
CA GLN A 42 0.54 12.78 -17.27
C GLN A 42 -0.55 13.68 -16.67
N ALA A 43 -1.81 13.24 -16.75
CA ALA A 43 -2.91 13.96 -16.13
C ALA A 43 -2.74 14.04 -14.60
N LEU A 44 -2.33 12.95 -13.95
CA LEU A 44 -2.01 12.95 -12.53
C LEU A 44 -0.91 13.96 -12.17
N HIS A 45 0.14 14.06 -12.98
CA HIS A 45 1.21 15.04 -12.78
C HIS A 45 0.74 16.49 -12.90
N HIS A 46 -0.12 16.80 -13.88
CA HIS A 46 -0.70 18.13 -14.01
C HIS A 46 -1.51 18.51 -12.77
N ILE A 47 -2.26 17.54 -12.23
CA ILE A 47 -3.10 17.74 -11.07
C ILE A 47 -2.30 17.90 -9.79
N LEU A 48 -1.24 17.10 -9.61
CA LEU A 48 -0.30 17.28 -8.51
C LEU A 48 0.34 18.67 -8.56
N THR A 49 0.80 19.11 -9.74
CA THR A 49 1.38 20.44 -9.93
C THR A 49 0.38 21.53 -9.60
N TYR A 50 -0.86 21.40 -10.08
CA TYR A 50 -1.93 22.35 -9.77
C TYR A 50 -2.24 22.39 -8.27
N TYR A 51 -2.34 21.23 -7.62
CA TYR A 51 -2.58 21.12 -6.19
C TYR A 51 -1.46 21.79 -5.36
N GLU A 52 -0.20 21.61 -5.76
CA GLU A 52 0.96 22.23 -5.12
C GLU A 52 0.99 23.76 -5.32
N GLN A 53 0.41 24.28 -6.39
CA GLN A 53 0.36 25.72 -6.68
C GLN A 53 -0.93 26.41 -6.21
N ALA A 54 -1.97 25.63 -5.92
CA ALA A 54 -3.27 26.13 -5.49
C ALA A 54 -3.19 26.86 -4.13
N ASP A 55 -4.06 27.86 -3.96
CA ASP A 55 -4.28 28.50 -2.67
C ASP A 55 -5.02 27.58 -1.69
N ALA A 56 -5.18 28.03 -0.44
CA ALA A 56 -5.78 27.21 0.62
C ALA A 56 -7.24 26.84 0.35
N GLU A 57 -8.04 27.72 -0.27
CA GLU A 57 -9.45 27.46 -0.55
C GLU A 57 -9.60 26.44 -1.68
N LEU A 58 -8.83 26.61 -2.75
CA LEU A 58 -8.78 25.67 -3.86
C LEU A 58 -8.29 24.29 -3.40
N ARG A 59 -7.22 24.23 -2.59
CA ARG A 59 -6.72 22.96 -2.05
C ARG A 59 -7.76 22.25 -1.19
N PHE A 60 -8.48 22.97 -0.34
CA PHE A 60 -9.53 22.38 0.48
C PHE A 60 -10.63 21.72 -0.36
N GLY A 61 -11.07 22.38 -1.43
CA GLY A 61 -12.07 21.78 -2.31
C GLY A 61 -11.54 20.60 -3.14
N LEU A 62 -10.27 20.65 -3.55
CA LEU A 62 -9.60 19.49 -4.18
C LEU A 62 -9.50 18.31 -3.21
N ASP A 63 -9.15 18.54 -1.95
CA ASP A 63 -9.10 17.49 -0.92
C ASP A 63 -10.47 16.82 -0.76
N ILE A 64 -11.56 17.60 -0.68
CA ILE A 64 -12.93 17.07 -0.61
C ILE A 64 -13.24 16.18 -1.83
N PHE A 65 -12.89 16.63 -3.03
CA PHE A 65 -13.13 15.89 -4.25
C PHE A 65 -12.33 14.59 -4.30
N LEU A 66 -11.01 14.67 -4.07
CA LEU A 66 -10.10 13.52 -4.17
C LEU A 66 -10.36 12.47 -3.09
N GLN A 67 -10.80 12.89 -1.91
CA GLN A 67 -11.17 11.99 -0.80
C GLN A 67 -12.58 11.42 -0.93
N SER A 68 -13.35 11.83 -1.95
CA SER A 68 -14.71 11.35 -2.17
C SER A 68 -14.74 9.85 -2.53
N ASN A 69 -15.84 9.19 -2.15
CA ASN A 69 -16.08 7.79 -2.55
C ASN A 69 -16.16 7.63 -4.06
N TRP A 70 -16.61 8.66 -4.78
CA TRP A 70 -16.65 8.64 -6.24
C TRP A 70 -15.23 8.57 -6.82
N ALA A 71 -14.31 9.43 -6.37
CA ALA A 71 -12.93 9.44 -6.85
C ALA A 71 -12.24 8.09 -6.62
N ARG A 72 -12.41 7.52 -5.41
CA ARG A 72 -11.88 6.19 -5.09
C ARG A 72 -12.46 5.09 -5.99
N LYS A 73 -13.79 5.04 -6.17
CA LYS A 73 -14.44 4.04 -7.04
C LYS A 73 -14.03 4.19 -8.50
N SER A 74 -13.94 5.42 -8.99
CA SER A 74 -13.47 5.73 -10.34
C SER A 74 -12.03 5.26 -10.54
N ALA A 75 -11.13 5.52 -9.59
CA ALA A 75 -9.75 5.03 -9.62
C ALA A 75 -9.70 3.51 -9.69
N LEU A 76 -10.37 2.81 -8.77
CA LEU A 76 -10.42 1.35 -8.72
C LEU A 76 -10.91 0.76 -10.05
N ALA A 77 -11.97 1.32 -10.63
CA ALA A 77 -12.55 0.84 -11.88
C ALA A 77 -11.64 1.09 -13.10
N HIS A 78 -11.10 2.30 -13.27
CA HIS A 78 -10.27 2.64 -14.42
C HIS A 78 -8.91 1.95 -14.37
N TRP A 79 -8.31 1.89 -13.18
CA TRP A 79 -7.01 1.26 -12.97
C TRP A 79 -7.11 -0.26 -12.79
N LYS A 80 -8.33 -0.79 -12.55
CA LYS A 80 -8.57 -2.20 -12.23
C LYS A 80 -7.71 -2.64 -11.05
N LEU A 81 -7.76 -1.85 -9.97
CA LEU A 81 -7.10 -2.16 -8.73
C LEU A 81 -8.04 -2.96 -7.83
N PHE A 82 -7.47 -3.89 -7.07
CA PHE A 82 -8.20 -4.71 -6.12
C PHE A 82 -7.80 -4.31 -4.68
N PRO A 83 -8.77 -4.10 -3.77
CA PRO A 83 -8.50 -3.67 -2.41
C PRO A 83 -7.68 -4.63 -1.54
N ASP A 84 -7.81 -5.93 -1.77
CA ASP A 84 -7.23 -7.00 -0.98
C ASP A 84 -6.97 -8.25 -1.84
N PHE A 85 -6.31 -9.26 -1.26
CA PHE A 85 -5.91 -10.47 -1.97
C PHE A 85 -7.11 -11.34 -2.38
N ASP A 86 -8.12 -11.47 -1.52
CA ASP A 86 -9.30 -12.29 -1.79
C ASP A 86 -10.05 -11.78 -3.03
N GLN A 87 -10.21 -10.46 -3.16
CA GLN A 87 -10.83 -9.87 -4.35
C GLN A 87 -10.04 -10.10 -5.65
N VAL A 88 -8.71 -10.22 -5.57
CA VAL A 88 -7.88 -10.59 -6.74
C VAL A 88 -8.14 -12.04 -7.13
N VAL A 89 -8.20 -12.95 -6.15
CA VAL A 89 -8.46 -14.38 -6.37
C VAL A 89 -9.85 -14.57 -6.98
N ASP A 90 -10.87 -13.93 -6.42
CA ASP A 90 -12.24 -13.97 -6.95
C ASP A 90 -12.34 -13.41 -8.37
N SER A 91 -11.40 -12.53 -8.74
CA SER A 91 -11.36 -11.86 -10.05
C SER A 91 -10.27 -12.43 -10.97
N GLN A 92 -9.77 -13.64 -10.71
CA GLN A 92 -8.61 -14.19 -11.44
C GLN A 92 -8.85 -14.27 -12.96
N GLU A 93 -10.08 -14.57 -13.40
CA GLU A 93 -10.47 -14.58 -14.82
C GLU A 93 -10.41 -13.19 -15.49
N CYS A 94 -10.45 -12.12 -14.70
CA CYS A 94 -10.42 -10.74 -15.17
C CYS A 94 -9.02 -10.12 -15.19
N LEU A 95 -8.01 -10.86 -14.72
CA LEU A 95 -6.62 -10.40 -14.71
C LEU A 95 -6.10 -10.24 -16.14
N GLN A 96 -5.30 -9.20 -16.35
CA GLN A 96 -4.72 -8.93 -17.66
C GLN A 96 -3.42 -9.70 -17.84
N SER A 97 -3.10 -10.05 -19.09
CA SER A 97 -1.76 -10.55 -19.45
C SER A 97 -0.69 -9.55 -19.03
N GLU A 98 0.46 -10.04 -18.56
CA GLU A 98 1.62 -9.23 -18.17
C GLU A 98 2.12 -8.27 -19.26
N HIS A 99 1.73 -8.49 -20.52
CA HIS A 99 2.06 -7.64 -21.66
C HIS A 99 1.16 -6.40 -21.78
N ALA A 100 0.08 -6.30 -21.01
CA ALA A 100 -0.77 -5.11 -21.02
C ALA A 100 -0.04 -3.93 -20.35
N HIS A 101 -0.36 -2.71 -20.78
CA HIS A 101 0.20 -1.52 -20.14
C HIS A 101 -0.19 -1.47 -18.65
N PRO A 102 0.76 -1.21 -17.74
CA PRO A 102 0.45 -1.06 -16.33
C PRO A 102 -0.52 0.09 -16.08
N ASP A 103 -1.31 -0.03 -15.02
CA ASP A 103 -2.15 1.06 -14.58
C ASP A 103 -1.33 2.22 -13.98
N VAL A 104 -1.98 3.38 -13.81
CA VAL A 104 -1.30 4.61 -13.34
C VAL A 104 -0.68 4.41 -11.96
N ALA A 105 -1.37 3.73 -11.03
CA ALA A 105 -0.84 3.50 -9.69
C ALA A 105 0.41 2.62 -9.75
N SER A 106 0.34 1.51 -10.50
CA SER A 106 1.47 0.60 -10.73
C SER A 106 2.70 1.29 -11.35
N CYS A 107 2.50 2.18 -12.33
CA CYS A 107 3.58 3.00 -12.88
C CYS A 107 4.18 3.94 -11.82
N CYS A 108 3.33 4.66 -11.07
CA CYS A 108 3.78 5.67 -10.12
C CYS A 108 4.62 5.09 -8.97
N VAL A 109 4.43 3.83 -8.59
CA VAL A 109 5.18 3.17 -7.50
C VAL A 109 6.69 3.38 -7.59
N HIS A 110 7.27 3.34 -8.80
CA HIS A 110 8.70 3.49 -9.00
C HIS A 110 9.07 4.64 -9.95
N GLU A 111 8.23 4.96 -10.93
CA GLU A 111 8.52 6.05 -11.87
C GLU A 111 8.20 7.43 -11.30
N SER A 112 7.31 7.51 -10.30
CA SER A 112 6.91 8.77 -9.68
C SER A 112 6.47 8.62 -8.23
N PRO A 113 7.42 8.40 -7.29
CA PRO A 113 7.11 8.20 -5.87
C PRO A 113 6.27 9.34 -5.27
N ARG A 114 6.52 10.60 -5.67
CA ARG A 114 5.73 11.75 -5.22
C ARG A 114 4.26 11.65 -5.62
N ALA A 115 3.98 11.28 -6.87
CA ALA A 115 2.62 11.07 -7.34
C ALA A 115 1.96 9.89 -6.63
N PHE A 116 2.70 8.80 -6.39
CA PHE A 116 2.22 7.67 -5.61
C PHE A 116 1.84 8.07 -4.17
N HIS A 117 2.73 8.77 -3.46
CA HIS A 117 2.46 9.27 -2.10
C HIS A 117 1.25 10.20 -2.07
N PHE A 118 1.09 11.05 -3.08
CA PHE A 118 -0.07 11.92 -3.21
C PHE A 118 -1.37 11.11 -3.32
N LEU A 119 -1.42 10.10 -4.18
CA LEU A 119 -2.60 9.24 -4.34
C LEU A 119 -2.98 8.52 -3.04
N VAL A 120 -1.99 8.01 -2.30
CA VAL A 120 -2.21 7.33 -1.01
C VAL A 120 -2.66 8.32 0.06
N ARG A 121 -2.00 9.48 0.17
CA ARG A 121 -2.33 10.52 1.16
C ARG A 121 -3.74 11.07 0.96
N GLN A 122 -4.19 11.18 -0.28
CA GLN A 122 -5.54 11.61 -0.62
C GLN A 122 -6.58 10.48 -0.52
N GLY A 123 -6.18 9.26 -0.14
CA GLY A 123 -7.09 8.14 0.05
C GLY A 123 -7.77 7.65 -1.24
N ILE A 124 -7.20 8.01 -2.40
CA ILE A 124 -7.65 7.56 -3.73
C ILE A 124 -7.31 6.08 -3.90
N ILE A 125 -6.11 5.69 -3.46
CA ILE A 125 -5.66 4.29 -3.38
C ILE A 125 -5.14 3.99 -1.98
N ARG A 126 -4.92 2.71 -1.68
CA ARG A 126 -4.18 2.27 -0.49
C ARG A 126 -2.95 1.50 -0.93
N SER A 127 -1.89 1.57 -0.11
CA SER A 127 -0.63 0.87 -0.38
C SER A 127 -0.79 -0.64 -0.46
N CYS A 128 -1.82 -1.21 0.20
CA CYS A 128 -2.10 -2.65 0.19
C CYS A 128 -2.87 -3.16 -1.04
N TYR A 129 -3.21 -2.28 -1.99
CA TYR A 129 -3.95 -2.70 -3.17
C TYR A 129 -3.11 -3.58 -4.09
N TYR A 130 -3.82 -4.32 -4.94
CA TYR A 130 -3.25 -5.16 -5.99
C TYR A 130 -3.58 -4.57 -7.35
N SER A 131 -2.61 -4.71 -8.25
CA SER A 131 -2.74 -4.34 -9.65
C SER A 131 -3.63 -5.32 -10.40
N ARG A 132 -3.97 -4.95 -11.63
CA ARG A 132 -4.67 -5.79 -12.62
C ARG A 132 -3.95 -7.06 -13.05
N PHE A 133 -2.68 -7.21 -12.67
CA PHE A 133 -1.89 -8.43 -12.88
C PHE A 133 -1.91 -9.35 -11.65
N GLY A 134 -2.61 -8.92 -10.59
CA GLY A 134 -2.69 -9.64 -9.33
C GLY A 134 -1.42 -9.56 -8.49
N HIS A 135 -0.53 -8.61 -8.78
CA HIS A 135 0.60 -8.26 -7.92
C HIS A 135 0.22 -7.13 -6.97
N SER A 136 0.59 -7.27 -5.70
CA SER A 136 0.51 -6.16 -4.73
C SER A 136 1.36 -4.98 -5.22
N LEU A 137 0.94 -3.76 -4.92
CA LEU A 137 1.75 -2.57 -5.22
C LEU A 137 3.11 -2.62 -4.50
N PHE A 138 3.18 -3.29 -3.34
CA PHE A 138 4.43 -3.59 -2.65
C PHE A 138 5.38 -4.41 -3.50
N LEU A 139 4.91 -5.52 -4.09
CA LEU A 139 5.75 -6.37 -4.94
C LEU A 139 6.33 -5.59 -6.12
N LEU A 140 5.52 -4.74 -6.76
CA LEU A 140 5.98 -3.89 -7.85
C LEU A 140 7.08 -2.92 -7.40
N ALA A 141 6.95 -2.33 -6.21
CA ALA A 141 7.97 -1.46 -5.62
C ALA A 141 9.25 -2.24 -5.32
N PHE A 142 9.09 -3.44 -4.76
CA PHE A 142 10.17 -4.34 -4.36
C PHE A 142 11.02 -4.78 -5.55
N GLN A 143 10.39 -5.22 -6.64
CA GLN A 143 11.07 -5.61 -7.88
C GLN A 143 11.88 -4.48 -8.52
N LYS A 144 11.48 -3.23 -8.27
CA LYS A 144 12.15 -2.03 -8.80
C LYS A 144 13.13 -1.41 -7.82
N ASN A 145 13.37 -2.04 -6.67
CA ASN A 145 14.21 -1.53 -5.59
C ASN A 145 13.84 -0.09 -5.15
N ALA A 146 12.55 0.23 -5.13
CA ALA A 146 12.04 1.56 -4.78
C ALA A 146 11.95 1.73 -3.25
N LEU A 147 13.10 1.70 -2.55
CA LEU A 147 13.17 1.63 -1.08
C LEU A 147 12.41 2.75 -0.36
N GLU A 148 12.44 3.98 -0.87
CA GLU A 148 11.68 5.11 -0.29
C GLU A 148 10.17 4.84 -0.34
N THR A 149 9.66 4.43 -1.51
CA THR A 149 8.26 4.08 -1.69
C THR A 149 7.87 2.89 -0.81
N ILE A 150 8.73 1.88 -0.71
CA ILE A 150 8.52 0.69 0.13
C ILE A 150 8.36 1.10 1.61
N GLY A 151 9.26 1.93 2.12
CA GLY A 151 9.16 2.45 3.49
C GLY A 151 7.85 3.19 3.73
N TYR A 152 7.46 4.06 2.80
CA TYR A 152 6.17 4.77 2.87
C TYR A 152 4.96 3.82 2.82
N MET A 153 4.99 2.79 1.97
CA MET A 153 3.95 1.77 1.87
C MET A 153 3.79 1.02 3.20
N ILE A 154 4.89 0.53 3.79
CA ILE A 154 4.85 -0.20 5.06
C ILE A 154 4.26 0.70 6.15
N CYS A 155 4.68 1.97 6.23
CA CYS A 155 4.13 2.94 7.18
C CYS A 155 2.61 3.14 7.06
N THR A 156 2.05 3.03 5.85
CA THR A 156 0.62 3.27 5.58
C THR A 156 -0.24 1.99 5.54
N MET A 157 0.37 0.81 5.48
CA MET A 157 -0.33 -0.48 5.58
C MET A 157 -0.77 -0.81 7.01
N SER A 158 -1.75 -1.70 7.16
CA SER A 158 -1.97 -2.38 8.43
C SER A 158 -0.94 -3.51 8.57
N PRO A 159 -0.57 -3.92 9.79
CA PRO A 159 0.31 -5.08 9.99
C PRO A 159 -0.22 -6.37 9.33
N LEU A 160 -1.55 -6.58 9.32
CA LEU A 160 -2.18 -7.74 8.68
C LEU A 160 -1.94 -7.77 7.17
N HIS A 161 -1.88 -6.60 6.51
CA HIS A 161 -1.58 -6.55 5.08
C HIS A 161 -0.16 -7.06 4.78
N LEU A 162 0.79 -6.94 5.72
CA LEU A 162 2.15 -7.46 5.54
C LEU A 162 2.19 -9.00 5.55
N LEU A 163 1.17 -9.64 6.09
CA LEU A 163 1.02 -11.10 6.11
C LEU A 163 0.23 -11.63 4.92
N ALA A 164 -0.35 -10.75 4.10
CA ALA A 164 -1.07 -11.16 2.89
C ALA A 164 -0.09 -11.63 1.79
N PRO A 165 -0.49 -12.61 0.95
CA PRO A 165 0.31 -13.04 -0.20
C PRO A 165 0.60 -11.88 -1.15
N ALA A 166 1.84 -11.69 -1.56
CA ALA A 166 2.21 -10.53 -2.36
C ALA A 166 1.74 -10.60 -3.83
N SER A 167 1.33 -11.78 -4.30
CA SER A 167 0.88 -12.04 -5.67
C SER A 167 0.05 -13.31 -5.76
N VAL A 168 -0.91 -13.34 -6.68
CA VAL A 168 -1.64 -14.57 -7.07
C VAL A 168 -0.88 -15.43 -8.10
N ALA A 169 0.11 -14.85 -8.80
CA ALA A 169 0.89 -15.58 -9.79
C ALA A 169 1.75 -16.68 -9.14
N GLU A 170 1.68 -17.90 -9.69
CA GLU A 170 2.32 -19.12 -9.15
C GLU A 170 3.84 -19.00 -8.95
N MET A 171 4.52 -18.23 -9.79
CA MET A 171 5.98 -18.00 -9.69
C MET A 171 6.41 -17.38 -8.35
N TRP A 172 5.48 -16.77 -7.61
CA TRP A 172 5.75 -16.20 -6.29
C TRP A 172 5.49 -17.18 -5.13
N ASP A 173 4.99 -18.39 -5.43
CA ASP A 173 4.69 -19.47 -4.47
C ASP A 173 3.84 -19.00 -3.27
N GLY A 174 2.91 -18.07 -3.52
CA GLY A 174 2.05 -17.50 -2.50
C GLY A 174 2.79 -16.78 -1.36
N ARG A 175 4.06 -16.39 -1.56
CA ARG A 175 4.85 -15.71 -0.52
C ARG A 175 4.16 -14.45 -0.03
N SER A 176 4.03 -14.30 1.27
CA SER A 176 3.53 -13.07 1.89
C SER A 176 4.50 -11.90 1.71
N ILE A 177 4.00 -10.68 1.87
CA ILE A 177 4.82 -9.46 1.81
C ILE A 177 5.98 -9.53 2.82
N LEU A 178 5.74 -10.04 4.03
CA LEU A 178 6.78 -10.24 5.05
C LEU A 178 7.85 -11.24 4.59
N GLN A 179 7.45 -12.33 3.93
CA GLN A 179 8.39 -13.33 3.41
C GLN A 179 9.22 -12.80 2.24
N LEU A 180 8.66 -11.94 1.39
CA LEU A 180 9.43 -11.22 0.37
C LEU A 180 10.39 -10.23 1.01
N ALA A 181 9.92 -9.46 2.00
CA ALA A 181 10.75 -8.53 2.73
C ALA A 181 11.96 -9.24 3.38
N ALA A 182 11.81 -10.49 3.82
CA ALA A 182 12.88 -11.31 4.39
C ALA A 182 14.05 -11.62 3.43
N THR A 183 14.00 -11.24 2.15
CA THR A 183 15.17 -11.28 1.27
C THR A 183 16.00 -9.99 1.28
N ASN A 184 15.59 -8.96 2.03
CA ASN A 184 16.31 -7.70 2.23
C ASN A 184 16.22 -7.29 3.72
N SER A 185 17.36 -7.19 4.42
CA SER A 185 17.39 -6.91 5.86
C SER A 185 16.71 -5.61 6.28
N VAL A 186 16.89 -4.55 5.49
CA VAL A 186 16.35 -3.23 5.80
C VAL A 186 14.84 -3.26 5.67
N VAL A 187 14.33 -3.80 4.56
CA VAL A 187 12.88 -3.92 4.34
C VAL A 187 12.24 -4.85 5.35
N PHE A 188 12.88 -5.99 5.65
CA PHE A 188 12.42 -6.92 6.68
C PHE A 188 12.33 -6.26 8.05
N GLY A 189 13.36 -5.50 8.47
CA GLY A 189 13.36 -4.82 9.76
C GLY A 189 12.15 -3.89 9.93
N ILE A 190 11.85 -3.09 8.90
CA ILE A 190 10.71 -2.15 8.92
C ILE A 190 9.36 -2.92 8.95
N CYS A 191 9.22 -3.98 8.14
CA CYS A 191 8.03 -4.83 8.17
C CYS A 191 7.85 -5.51 9.54
N TRP A 192 8.94 -6.06 10.09
CA TRP A 192 8.93 -6.80 11.35
C TRP A 192 8.55 -5.90 12.52
N GLU A 193 9.14 -4.71 12.65
CA GLU A 193 8.78 -3.76 13.71
C GLU A 193 7.29 -3.48 13.75
N LYS A 194 6.66 -3.39 12.58
CA LYS A 194 5.22 -3.14 12.46
C LYS A 194 4.36 -4.36 12.83
N VAL A 195 4.80 -5.57 12.48
CA VAL A 195 4.12 -6.83 12.85
C VAL A 195 4.28 -7.13 14.34
N ASP A 196 5.48 -6.92 14.91
CA ASP A 196 5.82 -7.16 16.32
C ASP A 196 4.95 -6.30 17.28
N GLN A 197 4.57 -5.10 16.82
CA GLN A 197 3.71 -4.17 17.57
C GLN A 197 2.21 -4.52 17.54
N MET A 198 1.80 -5.57 16.84
CA MET A 198 0.39 -5.97 16.81
C MET A 198 -0.12 -6.34 18.21
N PRO A 199 -1.39 -6.09 18.54
CA PRO A 199 -1.96 -6.50 19.83
C PRO A 199 -2.36 -7.99 19.89
N LEU A 200 -2.07 -8.78 18.85
CA LEU A 200 -2.50 -10.16 18.72
C LEU A 200 -1.36 -11.14 19.02
N ASP A 201 -1.69 -12.35 19.48
CA ASP A 201 -0.68 -13.41 19.67
C ASP A 201 -0.07 -13.79 18.31
N LEU A 202 1.25 -13.64 18.17
CA LEU A 202 1.92 -13.92 16.89
C LEU A 202 1.98 -15.43 16.64
N GLY A 203 2.00 -16.26 17.68
CA GLY A 203 2.00 -17.71 17.55
C GLY A 203 0.72 -18.27 16.91
N GLU A 204 -0.40 -17.54 17.01
CA GLU A 204 -1.68 -17.93 16.39
C GLU A 204 -1.83 -17.43 14.95
N ILE A 205 -1.05 -16.43 14.55
CA ILE A 205 -1.22 -15.72 13.28
C ILE A 205 -0.13 -16.07 12.27
N LEU A 206 1.12 -16.12 12.72
CA LEU A 206 2.24 -16.41 11.83
C LEU A 206 2.21 -17.89 11.45
N GLN A 207 2.22 -18.17 10.15
CA GLN A 207 2.31 -19.53 9.68
C GLN A 207 3.77 -19.99 9.71
N GLU A 208 3.98 -21.30 9.57
CA GLU A 208 5.31 -21.91 9.62
C GLU A 208 6.28 -21.27 8.63
N ARG A 209 5.81 -20.90 7.44
CA ARG A 209 6.65 -20.30 6.41
C ARG A 209 7.08 -18.86 6.78
N GLU A 210 6.23 -18.05 7.42
CA GLU A 210 6.64 -16.74 7.97
C GLU A 210 7.66 -16.89 9.08
N ILE A 211 7.43 -17.83 10.00
CA ILE A 211 8.34 -18.10 11.12
C ILE A 211 9.72 -18.49 10.58
N ARG A 212 9.80 -19.36 9.58
CA ARG A 212 11.06 -19.71 8.89
C ARG A 212 11.76 -18.47 8.32
N SER A 213 11.03 -17.56 7.67
CA SER A 213 11.60 -16.31 7.15
C SER A 213 12.16 -15.42 8.26
N ILE A 214 11.49 -15.33 9.41
CA ILE A 214 11.93 -14.55 10.57
C ILE A 214 13.18 -15.17 11.21
N CYS A 215 13.25 -16.51 11.29
CA CYS A 215 14.38 -17.24 11.86
C CYS A 215 15.72 -16.85 11.23
N ARG A 216 15.76 -16.50 9.93
CA ARG A 216 16.99 -16.04 9.26
C ARG A 216 17.66 -14.87 9.97
N PHE A 217 16.87 -14.01 10.61
CA PHE A 217 17.32 -12.83 11.33
C PHE A 217 17.48 -13.07 12.84
N ALA A 218 17.46 -14.33 13.28
CA ALA A 218 17.51 -14.69 14.68
C ALA A 218 18.72 -14.06 15.39
N SER A 219 18.40 -13.32 16.44
CA SER A 219 19.32 -12.73 17.41
C SER A 219 18.75 -12.98 18.80
N MET A 220 19.57 -12.85 19.84
CA MET A 220 19.10 -13.00 21.22
C MET A 220 17.90 -12.08 21.53
N GLY A 221 17.93 -10.84 21.02
CA GLY A 221 16.84 -9.89 21.19
C GLY A 221 15.57 -10.30 20.46
N LEU A 222 15.68 -10.75 19.20
CA LEU A 222 14.52 -11.22 18.42
C LEU A 222 13.91 -12.49 19.04
N ALA A 223 14.74 -13.43 19.48
CA ALA A 223 14.30 -14.67 20.11
C ALA A 223 13.51 -14.40 21.40
N SER A 224 14.00 -13.47 22.24
CA SER A 224 13.31 -13.07 23.46
C SER A 224 11.94 -12.43 23.16
N ARG A 225 11.87 -11.52 22.17
CA ARG A 225 10.61 -10.91 21.77
C ARG A 225 9.60 -11.94 21.24
N LEU A 226 10.04 -12.83 20.36
CA LEU A 226 9.20 -13.91 19.82
C LEU A 226 8.68 -14.85 20.91
N TYR A 227 9.52 -15.21 21.89
CA TYR A 227 9.11 -16.06 23.00
C TYR A 227 8.00 -15.42 23.84
N HIS A 228 8.11 -14.11 24.13
CA HIS A 228 7.04 -13.36 24.80
C HIS A 228 5.75 -13.24 23.98
N ARG A 229 5.82 -13.55 22.68
CA ARG A 229 4.74 -13.50 21.70
C ARG A 229 4.32 -14.89 21.24
N GLY A 230 4.56 -15.92 22.06
CA GLY A 230 4.08 -17.28 21.84
C GLY A 230 4.94 -18.14 20.90
N ILE A 231 6.10 -17.67 20.45
CA ILE A 231 6.94 -18.35 19.46
C ILE A 231 8.28 -18.74 20.09
N ASP A 232 8.45 -20.03 20.37
CA ASP A 232 9.73 -20.59 20.82
C ASP A 232 10.62 -20.94 19.61
N LEU A 233 11.56 -20.05 19.29
CA LEU A 233 12.53 -20.28 18.22
C LEU A 233 13.37 -21.56 18.42
N ALA A 234 13.66 -21.95 19.68
CA ALA A 234 14.46 -23.14 19.92
C ALA A 234 13.67 -24.41 19.58
N ASP A 235 12.36 -24.42 19.83
CA ASP A 235 11.47 -25.51 19.41
C ASP A 235 11.32 -25.56 17.89
N VAL A 236 11.15 -24.41 17.24
CA VAL A 236 11.06 -24.30 15.77
C VAL A 236 12.32 -24.88 15.11
N VAL A 237 13.51 -24.50 15.57
CA VAL A 237 14.78 -24.97 15.02
C VAL A 237 15.06 -26.44 15.35
N LYS A 238 14.55 -26.97 16.47
CA LYS A 238 14.62 -28.41 16.77
C LYS A 238 13.79 -29.24 15.78
N LYS A 239 12.62 -28.73 15.39
CA LYS A 239 11.71 -29.38 14.42
C LYS A 239 12.26 -29.33 13.00
N ASP A 240 12.96 -28.25 12.65
CA ASP A 240 13.60 -28.07 11.35
C ASP A 240 15.07 -27.65 11.51
N SER A 241 15.94 -28.65 11.56
CA SER A 241 17.39 -28.44 11.71
C SER A 241 18.04 -27.74 10.52
N SER A 242 17.37 -27.64 9.37
CA SER A 242 17.88 -26.89 8.22
C SER A 242 17.90 -25.37 8.48
N LEU A 243 17.05 -24.88 9.39
CA LEU A 243 17.03 -23.48 9.81
C LEU A 243 18.35 -23.03 10.44
N TRP A 244 19.05 -23.93 11.13
CA TRP A 244 20.40 -23.62 11.65
C TRP A 244 21.35 -23.21 10.52
N LEU A 245 21.30 -23.90 9.38
CA LEU A 245 22.14 -23.58 8.24
C LEU A 245 21.73 -22.26 7.58
N GLU A 246 20.43 -21.98 7.48
CA GLU A 246 19.96 -20.69 6.97
C GLU A 246 20.39 -19.52 7.86
N MET A 247 20.25 -19.66 9.18
CA MET A 247 20.71 -18.68 10.17
C MET A 247 22.21 -18.43 10.06
N ILE A 248 23.02 -19.50 10.04
CA ILE A 248 24.47 -19.39 9.94
C ILE A 248 24.87 -18.71 8.62
N ARG A 249 24.30 -19.14 7.49
CA ARG A 249 24.58 -18.54 6.18
C ARG A 249 24.27 -17.05 6.18
N TYR A 250 23.11 -16.68 6.72
CA TYR A 250 22.69 -15.27 6.78
C TYR A 250 23.64 -14.40 7.59
N HIS A 251 24.12 -14.88 8.74
CA HIS A 251 25.03 -14.13 9.61
C HIS A 251 26.50 -14.14 9.15
N LEU A 252 26.93 -15.16 8.40
CA LEU A 252 28.30 -15.24 7.85
C LEU A 252 28.45 -14.51 6.52
N GLU A 253 27.42 -14.51 5.69
CA GLU A 253 27.37 -13.83 4.40
C GLU A 253 26.09 -12.99 4.36
N PRO A 254 26.04 -11.83 5.05
CA PRO A 254 24.91 -10.94 4.92
C PRO A 254 24.86 -10.52 3.45
N THR A 255 23.92 -11.09 2.69
CA THR A 255 23.78 -10.80 1.26
C THR A 255 23.52 -9.31 1.12
N GLY A 256 24.57 -8.57 0.80
CA GLY A 256 24.51 -7.17 0.45
C GLY A 256 23.98 -7.05 -0.97
N PHE A 257 22.80 -6.45 -1.11
CA PHE A 257 22.33 -5.84 -2.34
C PHE A 257 21.75 -4.47 -2.01
#